data_AF-A0A7S4ND11-F1
#
_entry.id   AF-A0A7S4ND11-F1
#
_cell.length_a   1.000
_cell.length_b   1.000
_cell.length_c   1.000
_cell.angle_alpha   90.00
_cell.angle_beta   90.00
_cell.angle_gamma   90.00
#
_symmetry.space_group_name_H-M   'P 1'
#
loop_
_entity.id
_entity.type
_entity.pdbx_description
1 polymer ?
#
loop_
_entity_poly.entity_id
_entity_poly.type
_entity_poly.pdbx_seq_one_letter_code
_entity_poly.pdbx_strand_id
1 'polypeptide(L)'
;FRSPSGRLERTQPVLRMKLPQRLEGKYADTLSRNAKLRTTPFDVHETMVHMLLGRMENPSSASETPPSVGSSLLGELPGGRKSCLGTKLIPEEYCSLEAKIRDGGSSAGGPGGGGQGCRPAMGPPPSVESFF
;
A
#
# COMPACT_ATOMS: atom_id res chain seq x y z
N PHE A 1 12.00 14.28 4.63
CA PHE A 1 12.21 12.83 4.36
C PHE A 1 13.67 12.35 4.30
N ARG A 2 14.69 13.12 4.74
CA ARG A 2 16.08 12.63 4.77
C ARG A 2 16.43 11.85 6.05
N SER A 3 15.63 12.01 7.11
CA SER A 3 15.76 11.23 8.35
C SER A 3 15.49 9.74 8.12
N PRO A 4 16.03 8.84 8.97
CA PRO A 4 15.69 7.42 8.93
C PRO A 4 14.17 7.17 8.94
N SER A 5 13.42 7.84 9.81
CA SER A 5 11.95 7.72 9.89
C SER A 5 11.25 8.19 8.61
N GLY A 6 11.72 9.28 7.99
CA GLY A 6 11.14 9.75 6.73
C GLY A 6 11.48 8.88 5.53
N ARG A 7 12.59 8.10 5.60
CA ARG A 7 12.90 7.07 4.59
C ARG A 7 12.01 5.84 4.78
N LEU A 8 11.74 5.45 6.03
CA LEU A 8 10.81 4.36 6.35
C LEU A 8 9.40 4.65 5.84
N GLU A 9 8.87 5.83 6.14
CA GLU A 9 7.55 6.26 5.71
C GLU A 9 7.40 6.20 4.18
N ARG A 10 8.45 6.59 3.44
CA ARG A 10 8.47 6.51 1.96
C ARG A 10 8.43 5.09 1.41
N THR A 11 8.99 4.12 2.13
CA THR A 11 9.00 2.71 1.70
C THR A 11 7.71 1.96 2.02
N GLN A 12 6.90 2.48 2.95
CA GLN A 12 5.67 1.84 3.40
C GLN A 12 4.50 2.85 3.40
N PRO A 13 4.10 3.34 2.21
CA PRO A 13 2.98 4.27 2.12
C PRO A 13 1.69 3.58 2.58
N VAL A 14 0.99 4.21 3.53
CA VAL A 14 -0.32 3.74 3.99
C VAL A 14 -1.39 4.37 3.13
N LEU A 15 -2.14 3.55 2.39
CA LEU A 15 -3.33 3.97 1.68
C LEU A 15 -4.57 3.63 2.51
N ARG A 16 -5.40 4.64 2.80
CA ARG A 16 -6.75 4.44 3.34
C ARG A 16 -7.76 4.92 2.31
N MET A 17 -8.73 4.09 2.00
CA MET A 17 -9.81 4.42 1.09
C MET A 17 -11.14 4.20 1.80
N LYS A 18 -12.03 5.20 1.74
CA LYS A 18 -13.39 5.12 2.24
C LYS A 18 -14.33 5.26 1.05
N LEU A 19 -15.16 4.24 0.83
CA LEU A 19 -16.16 4.30 -0.24
C LEU A 19 -17.45 4.94 0.28
N PRO A 20 -18.21 5.60 -0.60
CA PRO A 20 -19.61 5.91 -0.32
C PRO A 20 -20.39 4.63 -0.02
N GLN A 21 -21.34 4.70 0.92
CA GLN A 21 -22.11 3.54 1.40
C GLN A 21 -22.77 2.72 0.28
N ARG A 22 -23.21 3.39 -0.80
CA ARG A 22 -23.81 2.74 -1.98
C ARG A 22 -22.84 1.84 -2.76
N LEU A 23 -21.54 2.11 -2.68
CA LEU A 23 -20.49 1.37 -3.38
C LEU A 23 -19.82 0.32 -2.49
N GLU A 24 -19.90 0.48 -1.18
CA GLU A 24 -19.23 -0.38 -0.21
C GLU A 24 -19.65 -1.84 -0.36
N GLY A 25 -20.95 -2.13 -0.43
CA GLY A 25 -21.45 -3.50 -0.64
C GLY A 25 -21.00 -4.15 -1.96
N LYS A 26 -20.67 -3.35 -2.99
CA LYS A 26 -20.24 -3.86 -4.30
C LYS A 26 -18.75 -4.18 -4.34
N TYR A 27 -17.92 -3.44 -3.59
CA TYR A 27 -16.46 -3.48 -3.73
C TYR A 27 -15.70 -3.88 -2.46
N ALA A 28 -16.38 -3.98 -1.29
CA ALA A 28 -15.74 -4.30 -0.02
C ALA A 28 -14.89 -5.58 -0.09
N ASP A 29 -15.44 -6.65 -0.67
CA ASP A 29 -14.72 -7.93 -0.79
C ASP A 29 -13.48 -7.82 -1.68
N THR A 30 -13.60 -7.14 -2.83
CA THR A 30 -12.49 -6.91 -3.75
C THR A 30 -11.38 -6.09 -3.09
N LEU A 31 -11.75 -5.05 -2.35
CA LEU A 31 -10.80 -4.22 -1.60
C LEU A 31 -10.12 -5.00 -0.48
N SER A 32 -10.85 -5.85 0.23
CA SER A 32 -10.31 -6.74 1.26
C SER A 32 -9.30 -7.74 0.67
N ARG A 33 -9.56 -8.28 -0.52
CA ARG A 33 -8.60 -9.14 -1.24
C ARG A 33 -7.37 -8.35 -1.67
N ASN A 34 -7.56 -7.17 -2.25
CA ASN A 34 -6.47 -6.31 -2.72
C ASN A 34 -5.58 -5.79 -1.58
N ALA A 35 -6.10 -5.64 -0.35
CA ALA A 35 -5.32 -5.22 0.80
C ALA A 35 -4.15 -6.17 1.16
N LYS A 36 -4.19 -7.42 0.67
CA LYS A 36 -3.13 -8.42 0.86
C LYS A 36 -2.06 -8.36 -0.24
N LEU A 37 -2.22 -7.48 -1.22
CA LEU A 37 -1.34 -7.33 -2.38
C LEU A 37 -0.64 -5.97 -2.34
N ARG A 38 0.52 -5.89 -3.01
CA ARG A 38 1.24 -4.62 -3.18
C ARG A 38 0.50 -3.73 -4.16
N THR A 39 0.19 -2.52 -3.69
CA THR A 39 -0.38 -1.44 -4.47
C THR A 39 0.70 -0.43 -4.84
N THR A 40 0.46 0.31 -5.91
CA THR A 40 1.34 1.35 -6.42
C THR A 40 0.56 2.65 -6.61
N PRO A 41 1.23 3.82 -6.68
CA PRO A 41 0.56 5.08 -6.98
C PRO A 41 -0.24 5.06 -8.30
N PHE A 42 0.19 4.25 -9.27
CA PHE A 42 -0.53 4.07 -10.53
C PHE A 42 -1.87 3.35 -10.34
N ASP A 43 -1.97 2.42 -9.39
CA ASP A 43 -3.25 1.76 -9.08
C ASP A 43 -4.23 2.75 -8.45
N VAL A 44 -3.74 3.68 -7.63
CA VAL A 44 -4.56 4.76 -7.06
C VAL A 44 -5.05 5.70 -8.16
N HIS A 45 -4.17 6.09 -9.09
CA HIS A 45 -4.54 6.88 -10.27
C HIS A 45 -5.67 6.21 -11.05
N GLU A 46 -5.52 4.94 -11.42
CA GLU A 46 -6.55 4.20 -12.14
C GLU A 46 -7.84 4.04 -11.36
N THR A 47 -7.75 3.91 -10.04
CA THR A 47 -8.93 3.88 -9.17
C THR A 47 -9.71 5.20 -9.25
N MET A 48 -9.02 6.33 -9.20
CA MET A 48 -9.65 7.65 -9.33
C MET A 48 -10.25 7.84 -10.73
N VAL A 49 -9.52 7.51 -11.79
CA VAL A 49 -10.01 7.58 -13.17
C VAL A 49 -11.27 6.72 -13.34
N HIS A 50 -11.26 5.49 -12.80
CA HIS A 50 -12.40 4.58 -12.84
C HIS A 50 -13.63 5.17 -12.13
N MET A 51 -13.47 5.75 -10.93
CA MET A 51 -14.58 6.35 -10.17
C MET A 51 -15.11 7.64 -10.80
N LEU A 52 -14.22 8.53 -11.26
CA LEU A 52 -14.58 9.87 -11.71
C LEU A 52 -15.14 9.88 -13.14
N LEU A 53 -14.67 8.99 -14.01
CA LEU A 53 -15.07 8.96 -15.42
C LEU A 53 -16.18 7.94 -15.70
N GLY A 54 -16.85 7.40 -14.67
CA GLY A 54 -18.03 6.54 -14.87
C GLY A 54 -17.75 5.22 -15.60
N ARG A 55 -16.49 4.77 -15.68
CA ARG A 55 -16.13 3.46 -16.28
C ARG A 55 -16.68 2.27 -15.51
N MET A 56 -17.38 2.52 -14.40
CA MET A 56 -18.04 1.53 -13.55
C MET A 56 -19.21 0.82 -14.23
N GLU A 57 -19.76 1.38 -15.32
CA GLU A 57 -21.02 0.92 -15.93
C GLU A 57 -20.88 0.33 -17.34
N ASN A 58 -19.77 0.54 -18.05
CA ASN A 58 -19.57 0.00 -19.41
C ASN A 58 -18.11 -0.39 -19.69
N PRO A 59 -17.73 -1.67 -19.49
CA PRO A 59 -16.39 -2.16 -19.86
C PRO A 59 -16.16 -2.15 -21.39
N SER A 60 -17.21 -2.03 -22.20
CA SER A 60 -17.15 -2.06 -23.67
C SER A 60 -16.56 -0.81 -24.32
N SER A 61 -16.46 0.32 -23.61
CA SER A 61 -15.75 1.52 -24.11
C SER A 61 -14.24 1.49 -23.85
N ALA A 62 -13.70 0.38 -23.34
CA ALA A 62 -12.27 0.22 -23.08
C ALA A 62 -11.39 0.08 -24.35
N SER A 63 -11.99 0.06 -25.54
CA SER A 63 -11.29 -0.18 -26.82
C SER A 63 -10.41 0.97 -27.30
N GLU A 64 -10.52 2.18 -26.74
CA GLU A 64 -9.72 3.35 -27.16
C GLU A 64 -8.76 3.87 -26.08
N THR A 65 -8.73 3.24 -24.91
CA THR A 65 -7.83 3.70 -23.84
C THR A 65 -6.44 3.12 -24.00
N PRO A 66 -5.38 3.95 -23.91
CA PRO A 66 -4.02 3.45 -23.92
C PRO A 66 -3.83 2.43 -22.79
N PRO A 67 -2.93 1.45 -22.95
CA PRO A 67 -2.65 0.46 -21.93
C PRO A 67 -2.33 1.16 -20.61
N SER A 68 -3.18 0.93 -19.62
CA SER A 68 -3.01 1.51 -18.29
C SER A 68 -1.73 0.95 -17.64
N VAL A 69 -0.94 1.85 -17.06
CA VAL A 69 0.23 1.47 -16.25
C VAL A 69 -0.23 0.77 -14.96
N GLY A 70 -1.29 1.27 -14.33
CA GLY A 70 -1.83 0.72 -13.09
C GLY A 70 -3.03 -0.23 -13.28
N SER A 71 -3.63 -0.63 -12.16
CA SER A 71 -4.89 -1.36 -12.14
C SER A 71 -5.81 -0.76 -11.08
N SER A 72 -7.09 -0.56 -11.41
CA SER A 72 -8.06 -0.03 -10.46
C SER A 72 -8.23 -0.97 -9.26
N LEU A 73 -8.18 -0.42 -8.05
CA LEU A 73 -8.39 -1.15 -6.79
C LEU A 73 -9.84 -1.62 -6.62
N LEU A 74 -10.78 -1.11 -7.41
CA LEU A 74 -12.16 -1.58 -7.45
C LEU A 74 -12.33 -2.88 -8.26
N GLY A 75 -11.29 -3.29 -8.99
CA GLY A 75 -11.17 -4.61 -9.62
C GLY A 75 -10.12 -5.46 -8.93
N GLU A 76 -10.03 -6.75 -9.27
CA GLU A 76 -9.01 -7.62 -8.69
C GLU A 76 -7.61 -7.27 -9.20
N LEU A 77 -6.67 -7.08 -8.28
CA LEU A 77 -5.27 -6.91 -8.64
C LEU A 77 -4.62 -8.24 -9.03
N PRO A 78 -3.58 -8.23 -9.88
CA PRO A 78 -2.85 -9.44 -10.24
C PRO A 78 -2.27 -10.14 -9.00
N GLY A 79 -2.60 -11.43 -8.81
CA GLY A 79 -2.21 -12.21 -7.63
C GLY A 79 -0.70 -12.42 -7.43
N GLY A 80 0.12 -12.14 -8.45
CA GLY A 80 1.59 -12.17 -8.37
C GLY A 80 2.20 -11.02 -7.56
N ARG A 81 1.43 -9.98 -7.21
CA ARG A 81 1.90 -8.79 -6.47
C ARG A 81 2.04 -9.02 -4.96
N LYS A 82 2.66 -10.12 -4.54
CA LYS A 82 2.88 -10.44 -3.10
C LYS A 82 4.21 -9.92 -2.57
N SER A 83 5.18 -9.69 -3.44
CA SER A 83 6.50 -9.16 -3.08
C SER A 83 6.77 -7.83 -3.77
N CYS A 84 7.65 -7.03 -3.16
CA CYS A 84 8.06 -5.75 -3.72
C CYS A 84 8.72 -5.95 -5.10
N LEU A 85 9.72 -6.84 -5.18
CA LEU A 85 10.43 -7.16 -6.43
C LEU A 85 9.54 -7.84 -7.49
N GLY A 86 8.51 -8.57 -7.06
CA GLY A 86 7.53 -9.19 -7.97
C GLY A 86 6.55 -8.19 -8.58
N THR A 87 6.58 -6.94 -8.14
CA THR A 87 5.67 -5.88 -8.62
C THR A 87 6.44 -4.96 -9.56
N LYS A 88 6.28 -5.18 -10.87
CA LYS A 88 7.01 -4.54 -12.00
C LYS A 88 7.17 -3.00 -11.92
N LEU A 89 6.28 -2.31 -11.21
CA LEU A 89 6.22 -0.84 -11.16
C LEU A 89 6.84 -0.24 -9.89
N ILE A 90 7.34 -1.07 -8.98
CA ILE A 90 8.04 -0.61 -7.79
C ILE A 90 9.54 -0.62 -8.12
N PRO A 91 10.23 0.52 -8.09
CA PRO A 91 11.66 0.55 -8.34
C PRO A 91 12.45 -0.26 -7.29
N GLU A 92 13.49 -0.96 -7.75
CA GLU A 92 14.26 -1.91 -6.94
C GLU A 92 14.93 -1.26 -5.73
N GLU A 93 15.29 0.03 -5.83
CA GLU A 93 15.87 0.79 -4.73
C GLU A 93 14.94 0.88 -3.53
N TYR A 94 13.61 1.00 -3.75
CA TYR A 94 12.63 1.04 -2.67
C TYR A 94 12.48 -0.33 -2.01
N CYS A 95 12.52 -1.41 -2.81
CA CYS A 95 12.49 -2.77 -2.30
C CYS A 95 13.73 -3.10 -1.45
N SER A 96 14.89 -2.64 -1.90
CA SER A 96 16.16 -2.81 -1.18
C SER A 96 16.20 -2.04 0.14
N LEU A 97 15.64 -0.82 0.16
CA LEU A 97 15.48 -0.02 1.38
C LEU A 97 14.55 -0.70 2.38
N GLU A 98 13.40 -1.23 1.93
CA GLU A 98 12.46 -1.96 2.78
C GLU A 98 13.12 -3.19 3.43
N ALA A 99 13.87 -3.98 2.65
CA ALA A 99 14.60 -5.15 3.16
C ALA A 99 15.64 -4.77 4.23
N LYS A 100 16.47 -3.76 3.95
CA LYS A 100 17.50 -3.27 4.89
C LYS A 100 16.91 -2.75 6.19
N ILE A 101 15.74 -2.13 6.14
CA ILE A 101 15.03 -1.66 7.33
C ILE A 101 14.52 -2.85 8.15
N ARG A 102 13.93 -3.85 7.49
CA ARG A 102 13.40 -5.03 8.17
C ARG A 102 14.50 -5.83 8.87
N ASP A 103 15.66 -5.95 8.22
CA ASP A 103 16.80 -6.70 8.75
C ASP A 103 17.65 -5.85 9.73
N GLY A 104 17.68 -4.54 9.54
CA GLY A 104 18.41 -3.55 10.36
C GLY A 104 17.73 -3.18 11.68
N GLY A 105 16.49 -3.62 11.93
CA GLY A 105 15.81 -3.50 13.22
C GLY A 105 16.45 -4.33 14.36
N SER A 106 17.43 -5.19 14.04
CA SER A 106 18.11 -6.09 14.99
C SER A 106 19.58 -5.73 15.29
N SER A 107 20.08 -4.56 14.90
CA SER A 107 21.46 -4.17 15.24
C SER A 107 21.55 -2.77 15.84
N ALA A 108 21.08 -2.65 17.09
CA ALA A 108 21.55 -1.62 18.00
C ALA A 108 22.86 -2.10 18.67
N GLY A 109 23.93 -2.21 17.88
CA GLY A 109 25.30 -2.34 18.37
C GLY A 109 25.98 -0.97 18.34
N GLY A 110 25.66 -0.11 19.31
CA GLY A 110 26.39 1.14 19.57
C GLY A 110 27.01 1.08 20.96
N PRO A 111 28.30 1.39 21.14
CA PRO A 111 28.96 1.28 22.43
C PRO A 111 28.56 2.45 23.35
N GLY A 112 28.25 2.11 24.60
CA GLY A 112 28.44 2.95 25.80
C GLY A 112 27.93 4.40 25.77
N GLY A 113 26.75 4.64 26.32
CA GLY A 113 26.29 5.97 26.71
C GLY A 113 24.97 5.89 27.45
N GLY A 114 25.02 6.02 28.78
CA GLY A 114 23.84 5.96 29.65
C GLY A 114 22.82 7.04 29.32
N GLY A 115 21.63 6.63 28.93
CA GLY A 115 20.48 7.49 28.70
C GLY A 115 19.21 6.64 28.75
N GLN A 116 18.30 6.99 29.65
CA GLN A 116 17.07 6.26 29.95
C GLN A 116 16.32 5.87 28.67
N GLY A 117 16.10 4.57 28.50
CA GLY A 117 15.50 4.00 27.30
C GLY A 117 14.04 4.42 27.13
N CYS A 118 13.76 5.14 26.06
CA CYS A 118 12.41 5.16 25.49
C CYS A 118 12.16 3.81 24.83
N ARG A 119 11.59 2.86 25.58
CA ARG A 119 10.87 1.73 24.96
C ARG A 119 9.64 2.32 24.26
N PRO A 120 9.48 2.19 22.93
CA PRO A 120 8.15 2.30 22.37
C PRO A 120 7.39 1.08 22.88
N ALA A 121 6.44 1.30 23.78
CA ALA A 121 5.38 0.34 24.04
C ALA A 121 4.49 0.30 22.79
N MET A 122 4.98 -0.30 21.70
CA MET A 122 4.10 -0.75 20.63
C MET A 122 3.41 -2.00 21.15
N GLY A 123 2.24 -1.78 21.75
CA GLY A 123 1.23 -2.83 21.83
C GLY A 123 0.92 -3.35 20.41
N PRO A 124 0.34 -4.56 20.29
CA PRO A 124 -0.10 -5.06 19.01
C PRO A 124 -1.00 -4.02 18.32
N PRO A 125 -0.93 -3.86 16.99
CA PRO A 125 -1.84 -2.98 16.28
C PRO A 125 -3.27 -3.37 16.64
N PRO A 126 -4.15 -2.41 16.98
CA PRO A 126 -5.52 -2.73 17.35
C PRO A 126 -6.18 -3.49 16.21
N SER A 127 -6.78 -4.63 16.54
CA SER A 127 -7.66 -5.37 15.65
C SER A 127 -8.72 -4.42 15.12
N VAL A 128 -8.93 -4.42 13.81
CA VAL A 128 -9.83 -3.51 13.06
C VAL A 128 -11.30 -3.59 13.52
N GLU A 129 -11.64 -4.48 14.45
CA GLU A 129 -12.99 -4.63 15.02
C GLU A 129 -13.34 -3.64 16.15
N SER A 130 -12.45 -2.72 16.53
CA SER A 130 -12.62 -1.97 17.80
C SER A 130 -12.77 -0.45 17.69
N PHE A 131 -13.21 0.08 16.55
CA PHE A 131 -13.73 1.45 16.50
C PHE A 131 -14.92 1.50 15.54
N PHE A 132 -16.11 1.34 16.12
CA PHE A 132 -17.40 1.69 15.54
C PHE A 132 -17.42 3.14 15.03
#